data_AF-A0A959T2Y5-F1
#
_entry.id   AF-A0A959T2Y5-F1
#
_cell.length_a   1.000
_cell.length_b   1.000
_cell.length_c   1.000
_cell.angle_alpha   90.00
_cell.angle_beta   90.00
_cell.angle_gamma   90.00
#
_symmetry.space_group_name_H-M   'P 1'
#
loop_
_entity.id
_entity.type
_entity.pdbx_description
1 polymer ?
#
loop_
_entity_poly.entity_id
_entity_poly.type
_entity_poly.pdbx_seq_one_letter_code
_entity_poly.pdbx_strand_id
1 'polypeptide(L)'
;MFVRKNLTFRSILVFSGGHLVWLVLWSVLVVALYEYAGAEWLSIPWVPLAVIGTAVAFYVGFKNNSAYDRLWEARKIWGAIVNDSRSWGAGVRAFVTDQFRKEPVGEEELRAAHGRLVRRHIAWSYALRGQLLVPTSWEHVRQNRHIARANRKRMRWIGVGLYDDGDSARYLERLLPAEEVRHLAGFA
;
A
#
# COMPACT_ATOMS: atom_id res chain seq x y z
N MET A 1 -3.66 -5.21 -1.67
CA MET A 1 -4.74 -6.21 -1.74
C MET A 1 -5.73 -5.76 -2.81
N PHE A 2 -5.89 -6.49 -3.91
CA PHE A 2 -6.96 -6.19 -4.86
C PHE A 2 -8.30 -6.44 -4.16
N VAL A 3 -9.00 -5.36 -3.81
CA VAL A 3 -10.29 -5.43 -3.11
C VAL A 3 -11.43 -5.81 -4.06
N ARG A 4 -11.23 -5.59 -5.37
CA ARG A 4 -12.21 -5.93 -6.41
C ARG A 4 -12.04 -7.39 -6.84
N LYS A 5 -13.12 -8.17 -6.72
CA LYS A 5 -13.18 -9.58 -7.15
C LYS A 5 -13.09 -9.76 -8.67
N ASN A 6 -13.36 -8.72 -9.46
CA ASN A 6 -13.46 -8.82 -10.92
C ASN A 6 -12.36 -7.99 -11.59
N LEU A 7 -11.46 -8.65 -12.30
CA LEU A 7 -10.50 -8.00 -13.20
C LEU A 7 -11.20 -7.71 -14.54
N THR A 8 -11.55 -6.45 -14.78
CA THR A 8 -12.15 -6.05 -16.05
C THR A 8 -11.09 -6.10 -17.16
N PHE A 9 -11.47 -6.53 -18.36
CA PHE A 9 -10.59 -6.55 -19.54
C PHE A 9 -9.88 -5.20 -19.78
N ARG A 10 -10.61 -4.08 -19.63
CA ARG A 10 -10.06 -2.72 -19.72
C ARG A 10 -8.94 -2.47 -18.70
N SER A 11 -9.04 -3.02 -17.49
CA SER A 11 -8.01 -2.87 -16.45
C SER A 11 -6.72 -3.61 -16.81
N ILE A 12 -6.85 -4.80 -17.41
CA ILE A 12 -5.71 -5.59 -17.88
C ILE A 12 -5.03 -4.86 -19.04
N LEU A 13 -5.82 -4.28 -19.95
CA LEU A 13 -5.31 -3.58 -21.12
C LEU A 13 -4.63 -2.24 -20.75
N VAL A 14 -5.14 -1.52 -19.75
CA VAL A 14 -4.48 -0.30 -19.23
C VAL A 14 -3.17 -0.63 -18.52
N PHE A 15 -3.09 -1.78 -17.85
CA PHE A 15 -1.89 -2.20 -17.11
C PHE A 15 -0.81 -2.80 -18.02
N SER A 16 -1.18 -3.72 -18.91
CA SER A 16 -0.26 -4.52 -19.73
C SER A 16 -0.28 -4.19 -21.23
N GLY A 17 -1.22 -3.37 -21.70
CA GLY A 17 -1.46 -3.16 -23.14
C GLY A 17 -0.27 -2.57 -23.88
N GLY A 18 0.48 -1.64 -23.27
CA GLY A 18 1.69 -1.08 -23.89
C GLY A 18 2.78 -2.13 -24.14
N HIS A 19 2.97 -3.05 -23.20
CA HIS A 19 3.92 -4.15 -23.36
C HIS A 19 3.47 -5.14 -24.44
N LEU A 20 2.16 -5.47 -24.48
CA LEU A 20 1.59 -6.34 -25.49
C LEU A 20 1.79 -5.76 -26.89
N VAL A 21 1.49 -4.48 -27.11
CA VAL A 21 1.64 -3.83 -28.42
C VAL A 21 3.09 -3.87 -28.89
N TRP A 22 4.04 -3.46 -28.04
CA TRP A 22 5.47 -3.47 -28.43
C TRP A 22 5.99 -4.90 -28.70
N LEU A 23 5.61 -5.88 -27.88
CA LEU A 23 6.02 -7.28 -28.09
C LEU A 23 5.45 -7.84 -29.40
N VAL A 24 4.19 -7.55 -29.71
CA VAL A 24 3.57 -7.97 -30.99
C VAL A 24 4.27 -7.30 -32.17
N LEU A 25 4.53 -5.99 -32.09
CA LEU A 25 5.26 -5.28 -33.15
C LEU A 25 6.67 -5.86 -33.34
N TRP A 26 7.36 -6.19 -32.26
CA TRP A 26 8.67 -6.83 -32.30
C TRP A 26 8.60 -8.22 -32.94
N SER A 27 7.64 -9.05 -32.56
CA SER A 27 7.44 -10.37 -33.16
C SER A 27 7.15 -10.28 -34.66
N VAL A 28 6.29 -9.36 -35.09
CA VAL A 28 5.99 -9.11 -36.52
C VAL A 28 7.25 -8.67 -37.26
N LEU A 29 8.03 -7.77 -36.69
CA LEU A 29 9.28 -7.30 -37.29
C LEU A 29 10.28 -8.45 -37.50
N VAL A 30 10.49 -9.30 -36.49
CA VAL A 30 11.43 -10.43 -36.58
C VAL A 30 10.99 -11.42 -37.66
N VAL A 31 9.70 -11.76 -37.72
CA VAL A 31 9.16 -12.65 -38.76
C VAL A 31 9.30 -12.02 -40.15
N ALA A 32 9.02 -10.72 -40.29
CA ALA A 32 9.17 -10.04 -41.58
C ALA A 32 10.63 -10.00 -42.06
N LEU A 33 11.59 -9.80 -41.16
CA LEU A 33 13.02 -9.86 -41.50
C LEU A 33 13.47 -11.26 -41.92
N TYR A 34 12.92 -12.30 -41.29
CA TYR A 34 13.21 -13.69 -41.66
C TYR A 34 12.69 -14.01 -43.07
N GLU A 35 11.40 -13.74 -43.33
CA GLU A 35 10.73 -14.11 -44.59
C GLU A 35 11.10 -13.21 -45.78
N TYR A 36 11.19 -11.89 -45.59
CA TYR A 36 11.35 -10.94 -46.71
C TYR A 36 12.78 -10.43 -46.88
N ALA A 37 13.61 -10.44 -45.84
CA ALA A 37 15.00 -9.96 -45.90
C ALA A 37 16.04 -11.09 -45.90
N GLY A 38 15.61 -12.36 -45.90
CA GLY A 38 16.49 -13.53 -45.93
C GLY A 38 17.43 -13.62 -44.71
N ALA A 39 17.02 -13.08 -43.56
CA ALA A 39 17.84 -13.00 -42.36
C ALA A 39 17.90 -14.34 -41.59
N GLU A 40 18.18 -15.45 -42.27
CA GLU A 40 18.22 -16.80 -41.70
C GLU A 40 19.32 -16.95 -40.63
N TRP A 41 20.39 -16.15 -40.73
CA TRP A 41 21.47 -16.10 -39.74
C TRP A 41 21.01 -15.64 -38.34
N LEU A 42 19.80 -15.07 -38.22
CA LEU A 42 19.22 -14.64 -36.95
C LEU A 42 18.55 -15.80 -36.17
N SER A 43 18.70 -17.05 -36.61
CA SER A 43 18.16 -18.21 -35.89
C SER A 43 18.83 -18.36 -34.51
N ILE A 44 18.04 -18.29 -33.44
CA ILE A 44 18.53 -18.51 -32.08
C ILE A 44 18.32 -19.99 -31.72
N PRO A 45 19.37 -20.72 -31.27
CA PRO A 45 19.22 -22.09 -30.83
C PRO A 45 18.22 -22.22 -29.67
N TRP A 46 17.44 -23.31 -29.65
CA TRP A 46 16.42 -23.53 -28.63
C TRP A 46 16.98 -23.70 -27.21
N VAL A 47 18.14 -24.34 -27.07
CA VAL A 47 18.70 -24.70 -25.76
C VAL A 47 19.00 -23.47 -24.88
N PRO A 48 19.75 -22.44 -25.34
CA PRO A 48 19.93 -21.21 -24.58
C PRO A 48 18.61 -20.53 -24.16
N LEU A 49 17.60 -20.52 -25.05
CA LEU A 49 16.29 -19.94 -24.76
C LEU A 49 15.59 -20.68 -23.62
N ALA A 50 15.57 -22.02 -23.66
CA ALA A 50 14.97 -22.84 -22.61
C ALA A 50 15.67 -22.65 -21.25
N VAL A 51 16.99 -22.55 -21.24
CA VAL A 51 17.79 -22.32 -20.02
C VAL A 51 17.47 -20.95 -19.42
N ILE A 52 17.47 -19.89 -20.24
CA ILE A 52 17.12 -18.52 -19.79
C ILE A 52 15.68 -18.49 -19.27
N GLY A 53 14.73 -19.08 -20.00
CA GLY A 53 13.33 -19.14 -19.59
C GLY A 53 13.14 -19.82 -18.23
N THR A 54 13.85 -20.92 -18.02
CA THR A 54 13.84 -21.66 -16.74
C THR A 54 14.40 -20.81 -15.61
N ALA A 55 15.55 -20.18 -15.82
CA ALA A 55 16.17 -19.31 -14.82
C ALA A 55 15.26 -18.12 -14.42
N VAL A 56 14.61 -17.48 -15.40
CA VAL A 56 13.66 -16.38 -15.16
C VAL A 56 12.43 -16.88 -14.41
N ALA A 57 11.89 -18.05 -14.76
CA ALA A 57 10.74 -18.64 -14.07
C ALA A 57 11.04 -18.91 -12.59
N PHE A 58 12.20 -19.52 -12.28
CA PHE A 58 12.63 -19.71 -10.90
C PHE A 58 12.81 -18.39 -10.15
N TYR A 59 13.49 -17.42 -10.76
CA TYR A 59 13.70 -16.11 -10.15
C TYR A 59 12.38 -15.40 -9.81
N VAL A 60 11.41 -15.40 -10.73
CA VAL A 60 10.08 -14.84 -10.50
C VAL A 60 9.35 -15.62 -9.41
N GLY A 61 9.45 -16.95 -9.39
CA GLY A 61 8.87 -17.80 -8.35
C GLY A 61 9.37 -17.42 -6.95
N PHE A 62 10.68 -17.33 -6.76
CA PHE A 62 11.27 -16.92 -5.48
C PHE A 62 10.87 -15.51 -5.07
N LYS A 63 10.85 -14.56 -6.01
CA LYS A 63 10.42 -13.18 -5.73
C LYS A 63 8.95 -13.08 -5.36
N ASN A 64 8.08 -13.81 -6.05
CA ASN A 64 6.66 -13.84 -5.76
C ASN A 64 6.39 -14.42 -4.37
N ASN A 65 7.09 -15.49 -3.99
CA ASN A 65 6.96 -16.06 -2.65
C ASN A 65 7.37 -15.05 -1.58
N SER A 66 8.53 -14.41 -1.71
CA SER A 66 9.00 -13.40 -0.76
C SER A 66 8.06 -12.18 -0.68
N ALA A 67 7.53 -11.71 -1.82
CA ALA A 67 6.57 -10.61 -1.85
C ALA A 67 5.24 -10.99 -1.19
N TYR A 68 4.78 -12.23 -1.38
CA TYR A 68 3.58 -12.75 -0.75
C TYR A 68 3.74 -12.83 0.77
N ASP A 69 4.87 -13.35 1.26
CA ASP A 69 5.16 -13.43 2.69
C ASP A 69 5.15 -12.06 3.37
N ARG A 70 5.75 -11.05 2.73
CA ARG A 70 5.72 -9.65 3.21
C ARG A 70 4.31 -9.08 3.26
N LEU A 71 3.49 -9.36 2.23
CA LEU A 71 2.08 -8.93 2.22
C LEU A 71 1.29 -9.60 3.34
N TRP A 72 1.54 -10.89 3.57
CA TRP A 72 0.91 -11.66 4.63
C TRP A 72 1.33 -11.18 6.02
N GLU A 73 2.61 -10.86 6.20
CA GLU A 73 3.15 -10.25 7.42
C GLU A 73 2.48 -8.92 7.73
N ALA A 74 2.41 -8.00 6.76
CA ALA A 74 1.72 -6.72 6.92
C ALA A 74 0.24 -6.91 7.32
N ARG A 75 -0.45 -7.90 6.73
CA ARG A 75 -1.83 -8.26 7.10
C ARG A 75 -1.92 -8.75 8.55
N LYS A 76 -1.01 -9.62 8.99
CA LYS A 76 -0.98 -10.12 10.38
C LYS A 76 -0.76 -8.98 11.37
N ILE A 77 0.19 -8.08 11.10
CA ILE A 77 0.48 -6.91 11.95
C ILE A 77 -0.76 -6.01 12.03
N TRP A 78 -1.40 -5.70 10.90
CA TRP A 78 -2.62 -4.90 10.92
C TRP A 78 -3.77 -5.59 11.69
N GLY A 79 -3.88 -6.92 11.57
CA GLY A 79 -4.82 -7.72 12.36
C GLY A 79 -4.55 -7.66 13.87
N ALA A 80 -3.27 -7.72 14.28
CA ALA A 80 -2.85 -7.56 15.67
C ALA A 80 -3.22 -6.17 16.19
N ILE A 81 -2.90 -5.11 15.45
CA ILE A 81 -3.28 -3.72 15.79
C ILE A 81 -4.79 -3.61 16.03
N VAL A 82 -5.62 -4.22 15.18
CA VAL A 82 -7.08 -4.19 15.34
C VAL A 82 -7.53 -4.91 16.63
N ASN A 83 -6.92 -6.04 16.97
CA ASN A 83 -7.24 -6.75 18.21
C ASN A 83 -6.78 -5.97 19.45
N ASP A 84 -5.55 -5.47 19.44
CA ASP A 84 -5.00 -4.66 20.53
C ASP A 84 -5.81 -3.36 20.72
N SER A 85 -6.31 -2.77 19.64
CA SER A 85 -7.22 -1.62 19.69
C SER A 85 -8.53 -1.92 20.43
N ARG A 86 -9.08 -3.14 20.26
CA ARG A 86 -10.29 -3.56 20.98
C ARG A 86 -9.99 -3.81 22.46
N SER A 87 -8.89 -4.48 22.75
CA SER A 87 -8.40 -4.70 24.11
C SER A 87 -8.13 -3.38 24.82
N TRP A 88 -7.54 -2.40 24.13
CA TRP A 88 -7.37 -1.04 24.62
C TRP A 88 -8.70 -0.38 24.99
N GLY A 89 -9.69 -0.41 24.08
CA GLY A 89 -11.02 0.14 24.34
C GLY A 89 -11.73 -0.51 25.53
N ALA A 90 -11.63 -1.84 25.67
CA ALA A 90 -12.15 -2.56 26.82
C ALA A 90 -11.42 -2.19 28.11
N GLY A 91 -10.08 -2.12 28.08
CA GLY A 91 -9.24 -1.73 29.20
C GLY A 91 -9.51 -0.30 29.67
N VAL A 92 -9.70 0.65 28.75
CA VAL A 92 -10.08 2.03 29.09
C VAL A 92 -11.38 2.05 29.90
N ARG A 93 -12.41 1.29 29.49
CA ARG A 93 -13.67 1.23 30.24
C ARG A 93 -13.55 0.51 31.57
N ALA A 94 -12.73 -0.54 31.65
CA ALA A 94 -12.61 -1.38 32.83
C ALA A 94 -11.72 -0.75 33.92
N PHE A 95 -10.64 -0.08 33.54
CA PHE A 95 -9.62 0.42 34.47
C PHE A 95 -9.71 1.91 34.77
N VAL A 96 -10.28 2.73 33.89
CA VAL A 96 -10.48 4.16 34.15
C VAL A 96 -11.79 4.34 34.92
N THR A 97 -11.76 4.06 36.21
CA THR A 97 -12.91 4.14 37.13
C THR A 97 -12.56 4.99 38.36
N ASP A 98 -13.56 5.29 39.18
CA ASP A 98 -13.43 6.01 40.44
C ASP A 98 -13.35 5.07 41.66
N GLN A 99 -13.29 3.75 41.45
CA GLN A 99 -13.36 2.71 42.50
C GLN A 99 -12.36 2.88 43.65
N PHE A 100 -11.19 3.46 43.39
CA PHE A 100 -10.13 3.66 44.39
C PHE A 100 -9.86 5.14 44.70
N ARG A 101 -10.74 6.05 44.27
CA ARG A 101 -10.57 7.50 44.48
C ARG A 101 -11.23 7.91 45.80
N LYS A 102 -10.55 8.78 46.58
CA LYS A 102 -11.08 9.31 47.84
C LYS A 102 -12.29 10.24 47.63
N GLU A 103 -12.28 10.96 46.51
CA GLU A 103 -13.37 11.85 46.09
C GLU A 103 -14.03 11.23 44.85
N PRO A 104 -15.34 10.94 44.90
CA PRO A 104 -16.06 10.34 43.78
C PRO A 104 -16.14 11.31 42.60
N VAL A 105 -16.09 10.78 41.39
CA VAL A 105 -16.12 11.55 40.14
C VAL A 105 -17.48 11.42 39.52
N GLY A 106 -18.01 12.50 38.96
CA GLY A 106 -19.26 12.43 38.21
C GLY A 106 -19.14 11.48 37.00
N GLU A 107 -20.17 10.69 36.73
CA GLU A 107 -20.20 9.76 35.58
C GLU A 107 -19.88 10.47 34.25
N GLU A 108 -20.29 11.72 34.10
CA GLU A 108 -20.03 12.51 32.89
C GLU A 108 -18.53 12.76 32.67
N GLU A 109 -17.77 13.02 33.73
CA GLU A 109 -16.33 13.24 33.63
C GLU A 109 -15.58 11.95 33.28
N LEU A 110 -16.01 10.81 33.85
CA LEU A 110 -15.48 9.48 33.49
C LEU A 110 -15.78 9.14 32.02
N ARG A 111 -17.02 9.36 31.56
CA ARG A 111 -17.40 9.15 30.15
C ARG A 111 -16.62 10.08 29.23
N ALA A 112 -16.40 11.33 29.63
CA ALA A 112 -15.58 12.27 28.88
C ALA A 112 -14.12 11.78 28.79
N ALA A 113 -13.56 11.25 29.87
CA ALA A 113 -12.22 10.67 29.89
C ALA A 113 -12.10 9.44 28.96
N HIS A 114 -13.04 8.49 29.04
CA HIS A 114 -13.09 7.34 28.12
C HIS A 114 -13.17 7.81 26.66
N GLY A 115 -14.08 8.75 26.38
CA GLY A 115 -14.28 9.29 25.05
C GLY A 115 -13.05 10.03 24.50
N ARG A 116 -12.26 10.70 25.34
CA ARG A 116 -10.99 11.32 24.94
C ARG A 116 -9.95 10.26 24.56
N LEU A 117 -9.77 9.22 25.39
CA LEU A 117 -8.79 8.16 25.14
C LEU A 117 -9.12 7.35 23.88
N VAL A 118 -10.39 7.01 23.67
CA VAL A 118 -10.83 6.27 22.48
C VAL A 118 -10.68 7.13 21.22
N ARG A 119 -11.05 8.42 21.24
CA ARG A 119 -10.87 9.31 20.09
C ARG A 119 -9.40 9.49 19.71
N ARG A 120 -8.50 9.63 20.69
CA ARG A 120 -7.05 9.69 20.45
C ARG A 120 -6.51 8.41 19.83
N HIS A 121 -6.98 7.24 20.27
CA HIS A 121 -6.60 5.95 19.67
C HIS A 121 -7.07 5.81 18.21
N ILE A 122 -8.28 6.27 17.91
CA ILE A 122 -8.79 6.32 16.53
C ILE A 122 -7.93 7.29 15.69
N ALA A 123 -7.61 8.47 16.25
CA ALA A 123 -6.75 9.44 15.58
C ALA A 123 -5.35 8.87 15.28
N TRP A 124 -4.76 8.12 16.21
CA TRP A 124 -3.50 7.40 15.98
C TRP A 124 -3.60 6.43 14.79
N SER A 125 -4.71 5.68 14.66
CA SER A 125 -4.91 4.79 13.50
C SER A 125 -4.91 5.56 12.16
N TYR A 126 -5.51 6.76 12.11
CA TYR A 126 -5.49 7.61 10.92
C TYR A 126 -4.10 8.21 10.65
N ALA A 127 -3.38 8.61 11.70
CA ALA A 127 -2.01 9.12 11.58
C ALA A 127 -1.06 8.02 11.08
N LEU A 128 -1.15 6.81 11.64
CA LEU A 128 -0.38 5.63 11.20
C LEU A 128 -0.65 5.31 9.73
N ARG A 129 -1.91 5.32 9.29
CA ARG A 129 -2.26 5.18 7.87
C ARG A 129 -1.54 6.25 7.03
N GLY A 130 -1.58 7.50 7.44
CA GLY A 130 -0.92 8.60 6.75
C GLY A 130 0.58 8.37 6.58
N GLN A 131 1.26 8.01 7.67
CA GLN A 131 2.70 7.72 7.66
C GLN A 131 3.07 6.54 6.76
N LEU A 132 2.28 5.46 6.78
CA LEU A 132 2.53 4.27 5.94
C LEU A 132 2.34 4.54 4.44
N LEU A 133 1.64 5.61 4.07
CA LEU A 133 1.47 6.00 2.67
C LEU A 133 2.59 6.94 2.19
N VAL A 134 3.41 7.49 3.09
CA VAL A 134 4.54 8.35 2.71
C VAL A 134 5.60 7.49 2.01
N PRO A 135 5.97 7.80 0.76
CA PRO A 135 6.98 7.04 0.05
C PRO A 135 8.34 7.18 0.72
N THR A 136 8.93 6.06 1.08
CA THR A 136 10.23 6.00 1.76
C THR A 136 11.38 6.10 0.76
N SER A 137 12.58 6.49 1.23
CA SER A 137 13.75 6.73 0.36
C SER A 137 14.28 5.46 -0.32
N TRP A 138 14.00 4.29 0.24
CA TRP A 138 14.40 2.97 -0.25
C TRP A 138 13.34 2.30 -1.14
N GLU A 139 12.10 2.81 -1.17
CA GLU A 139 11.16 2.46 -2.23
C GLU A 139 11.73 3.00 -3.55
N HIS A 140 11.64 2.24 -4.63
CA HIS A 140 12.35 2.47 -5.89
C HIS A 140 11.85 3.71 -6.69
N VAL A 141 11.46 4.78 -6.01
CA VAL A 141 11.08 6.11 -6.52
C VAL A 141 12.31 6.87 -7.08
N ARG A 142 13.52 6.32 -6.94
CA ARG A 142 14.78 6.82 -7.52
C ARG A 142 15.17 6.20 -8.88
N GLN A 143 14.26 5.56 -9.61
CA GLN A 143 14.49 5.35 -11.05
C GLN A 143 14.37 6.69 -11.80
N ASN A 144 15.21 6.89 -12.82
CA ASN A 144 15.28 8.03 -13.76
C ASN A 144 14.19 9.10 -13.61
N ARG A 145 14.56 10.40 -13.58
CA ARG A 145 13.67 11.55 -13.33
C ARG A 145 12.29 11.48 -14.03
N HIS A 146 12.22 10.90 -15.21
CA HIS A 146 10.98 10.64 -15.97
C HIS A 146 10.09 9.54 -15.35
N ILE A 147 10.67 8.40 -14.97
CA ILE A 147 9.98 7.28 -14.30
C ILE A 147 9.49 7.69 -12.92
N ALA A 148 10.32 8.39 -12.13
CA ALA A 148 9.91 8.92 -10.84
C ALA A 148 8.71 9.87 -10.94
N ARG A 149 8.66 10.73 -11.96
CA ARG A 149 7.53 11.64 -12.22
C ARG A 149 6.27 10.87 -12.63
N ALA A 150 6.41 9.88 -13.50
CA ALA A 150 5.29 9.04 -13.95
C ALA A 150 4.72 8.21 -12.79
N ASN A 151 5.57 7.62 -11.95
CA ASN A 151 5.16 6.85 -10.78
C ASN A 151 4.48 7.72 -9.72
N ARG A 152 5.01 8.92 -9.43
CA ARG A 152 4.33 9.89 -8.54
C ARG A 152 2.95 10.29 -9.07
N LYS A 153 2.81 10.52 -10.38
CA LYS A 153 1.50 10.76 -10.98
C LYS A 153 0.59 9.54 -10.80
N ARG A 154 1.06 8.33 -11.10
CA ARG A 154 0.27 7.10 -10.92
C ARG A 154 -0.17 6.88 -9.47
N MET A 155 0.70 7.11 -8.48
CA MET A 155 0.35 7.00 -7.05
C MET A 155 -0.79 7.94 -6.63
N ARG A 156 -0.93 9.10 -7.29
CA ARG A 156 -2.05 10.02 -7.06
C ARG A 156 -3.38 9.57 -7.67
N TRP A 157 -3.38 8.59 -8.58
CA TRP A 157 -4.59 8.18 -9.31
C TRP A 157 -4.93 6.69 -9.16
N ILE A 158 -3.97 5.87 -8.72
CA ILE A 158 -4.07 4.40 -8.69
C ILE A 158 -3.87 3.94 -7.23
N GLY A 159 -4.97 3.67 -6.53
CA GLY A 159 -4.98 3.16 -5.16
C GLY A 159 -6.38 3.25 -4.53
N VAL A 160 -6.66 2.41 -3.52
CA VAL A 160 -7.87 2.53 -2.69
C VAL A 160 -7.50 3.40 -1.48
N GLY A 161 -8.08 4.60 -1.40
CA GLY A 161 -7.68 5.64 -0.44
C GLY A 161 -6.44 6.37 -0.95
N LEU A 162 -6.64 7.55 -1.54
CA LEU A 162 -5.60 8.33 -2.20
C LEU A 162 -4.58 8.82 -1.16
N TYR A 163 -3.30 8.87 -1.51
CA TYR A 163 -2.24 9.43 -0.64
C TYR A 163 -2.56 10.85 -0.14
N ASP A 164 -3.30 11.60 -0.95
CA ASP A 164 -3.65 13.01 -0.77
C ASP A 164 -5.17 13.18 -0.82
N ASP A 165 -5.92 12.28 -0.16
CA ASP A 165 -7.38 12.40 -0.04
C ASP A 165 -7.81 13.55 0.90
N GLY A 166 -6.89 14.11 1.70
CA GLY A 166 -7.20 15.11 2.74
C GLY A 166 -8.06 14.56 3.88
N ASP A 167 -8.57 13.34 3.75
CA ASP A 167 -9.48 12.70 4.68
C ASP A 167 -8.80 12.46 6.01
N SER A 168 -7.54 11.99 6.02
CA SER A 168 -6.80 11.79 7.27
C SER A 168 -6.69 13.09 8.08
N ALA A 169 -6.36 14.22 7.47
CA ALA A 169 -6.27 15.50 8.17
C ALA A 169 -7.65 15.94 8.72
N ARG A 170 -8.69 15.81 7.90
CA ARG A 170 -10.08 16.13 8.30
C ARG A 170 -10.57 15.27 9.47
N TYR A 171 -10.24 13.98 9.48
CA TYR A 171 -10.60 13.09 10.60
C TYR A 171 -9.82 13.43 11.87
N LEU A 172 -8.54 13.81 11.75
CA LEU A 172 -7.74 14.24 12.91
C LEU A 172 -8.32 15.51 13.54
N GLU A 173 -8.69 16.52 12.74
CA GLU A 173 -9.34 17.75 13.22
C GLU A 173 -10.68 17.49 13.94
N ARG A 174 -11.43 16.46 13.52
CA ARG A 174 -12.69 16.09 14.17
C ARG A 174 -12.47 15.33 15.49
N LEU A 175 -11.38 14.58 15.61
CA LEU A 175 -11.13 13.67 16.72
C LEU A 175 -10.29 14.30 17.84
N LEU A 176 -9.43 15.25 17.51
CA LEU A 176 -8.45 15.84 18.41
C LEU A 176 -8.66 17.36 18.59
N PRO A 177 -8.26 17.94 19.74
CA PRO A 177 -8.15 19.38 19.90
C PRO A 177 -7.16 20.00 18.90
N ALA A 178 -7.39 21.26 18.51
CA ALA A 178 -6.56 21.97 17.53
C ALA A 178 -5.07 22.05 17.93
N GLU A 179 -4.76 22.08 19.22
CA GLU A 179 -3.38 22.03 19.72
C GLU A 179 -2.66 20.72 19.40
N GLU A 180 -3.32 19.58 19.63
CA GLU A 180 -2.77 18.26 19.36
C GLU A 180 -2.59 18.04 17.84
N VAL A 181 -3.54 18.52 17.03
CA VAL A 181 -3.44 18.46 15.56
C VAL A 181 -2.24 19.25 15.05
N ARG A 182 -1.99 20.46 15.58
CA ARG A 182 -0.81 21.26 15.22
C ARG A 182 0.49 20.55 15.56
N HIS A 183 0.54 19.85 16.69
CA HIS A 183 1.72 19.07 17.07
C HIS A 183 1.97 17.91 16.10
N LEU A 184 0.92 17.21 15.67
CA LEU A 184 1.02 16.12 14.69
C LEU A 184 1.44 16.61 13.29
N ALA A 185 1.01 17.80 12.88
CA ALA A 185 1.40 18.41 11.61
C ALA A 185 2.89 18.73 11.52
N GLY A 186 3.58 18.92 12.67
CA GLY A 186 5.02 19.16 12.72
C GLY A 186 5.89 17.92 12.47
N PHE A 187 5.30 16.71 12.47
CA PHE A 187 6.00 15.44 12.22
C PHE A 187 5.75 14.86 10.81
N ALA A 188 4.98 15.56 9.97
CA ALA A 188 4.61 15.13 8.62
C ALA A 188 5.57 15.67 7.54
#